data_AF-A0A935HPV7-F1
#
_entry.id   AF-A0A935HPV7-F1
#
_cell.length_a   1.000
_cell.length_b   1.000
_cell.length_c   1.000
_cell.angle_alpha   90.00
_cell.angle_beta   90.00
_cell.angle_gamma   90.00
#
_symmetry.space_group_name_H-M   'P 1'
#
loop_
_entity.id
_entity.type
_entity.pdbx_description
1 polymer ?
#
loop_
_entity_poly.entity_id
_entity_poly.type
_entity_poly.pdbx_seq_one_letter_code
_entity_poly.pdbx_strand_id
1 'polypeptide(L)'
;MGEMWMDEQGKSEIIKMLTGKDVFLKVLKGMEPVYKYFEENKLMPFYKKLAIAIRQVNKNHILFWEPSVSSNNGIPTHIESLAEAGNQQAYMPHFYDIVLDTKDAGKADSERLMFMFGQLQNSKSKLNLPLPIGEWGAFYGGEKEVVDAAKFMANGIDSLLFGDFYWDYFSGLEHQEYFKKVLLRPYMQAATGKIIEQKAGNNFLNIKLENDKRTRGNNIIFIPTIKMVTINNIAKYKQNLLNGGKGSILEISPDKKLKSQTIHINW
;
A
#
# COMPACT_ATOMS: atom_id res chain seq x y z
N MET A 1 7.70 -31.11 -7.72
CA MET A 1 7.25 -29.76 -7.27
C MET A 1 7.77 -28.64 -8.15
N GLY A 2 9.07 -28.52 -8.44
CA GLY A 2 9.58 -27.46 -9.32
C GLY A 2 8.95 -27.44 -10.72
N GLU A 3 8.85 -28.60 -11.38
CA GLU A 3 8.18 -28.72 -12.68
C GLU A 3 6.68 -28.40 -12.63
N MET A 4 5.99 -28.80 -11.56
CA MET A 4 4.58 -28.47 -11.34
C MET A 4 4.35 -26.97 -11.13
N TRP A 5 5.30 -26.23 -10.53
CA TRP A 5 5.17 -24.78 -10.36
C TRP A 5 5.24 -24.02 -11.69
N MET A 6 5.94 -24.58 -12.68
CA MET A 6 6.09 -24.01 -14.01
C MET A 6 4.92 -24.36 -14.95
N ASP A 7 4.04 -25.27 -14.55
CA ASP A 7 2.81 -25.64 -15.25
C ASP A 7 1.58 -24.99 -14.58
N GLU A 8 0.60 -24.52 -15.37
CA GLU A 8 -0.55 -23.78 -14.83
C GLU A 8 -1.47 -24.65 -13.97
N GLN A 9 -1.67 -25.92 -14.35
CA GLN A 9 -2.50 -26.85 -13.59
C GLN A 9 -1.78 -27.30 -12.31
N GLY A 10 -0.50 -27.65 -12.44
CA GLY A 10 0.37 -27.98 -11.30
C GLY A 10 0.51 -26.84 -10.30
N LYS A 11 0.63 -25.58 -10.76
CA LYS A 11 0.67 -24.39 -9.90
C LYS A 11 -0.64 -24.24 -9.12
N SER A 12 -1.79 -24.39 -9.78
CA SER A 12 -3.10 -24.37 -9.13
C SER A 12 -3.24 -25.49 -8.09
N GLU A 13 -2.74 -26.70 -8.34
CA GLU A 13 -2.77 -27.79 -7.34
C GLU A 13 -1.88 -27.51 -6.13
N ILE A 14 -0.68 -26.98 -6.34
CA ILE A 14 0.22 -26.56 -5.26
C ILE A 14 -0.45 -25.47 -4.43
N ILE A 15 -1.03 -24.45 -5.08
CA ILE A 15 -1.76 -23.37 -4.40
C ILE A 15 -2.91 -23.93 -3.57
N LYS A 16 -3.66 -24.91 -4.08
CA LYS A 16 -4.73 -25.59 -3.32
C LYS A 16 -4.19 -26.27 -2.06
N MET A 17 -3.03 -26.92 -2.15
CA MET A 17 -2.37 -27.51 -0.97
C MET A 17 -1.88 -26.44 0.03
N LEU A 18 -1.56 -25.24 -0.45
CA LEU A 18 -1.16 -24.07 0.34
C LEU A 18 -2.33 -23.21 0.82
N THR A 19 -3.58 -23.58 0.54
CA THR A 19 -4.75 -22.80 1.01
C THR A 19 -4.94 -22.88 2.52
N GLY A 20 -4.51 -23.98 3.15
CA GLY A 20 -4.56 -24.11 4.60
C GLY A 20 -3.54 -23.21 5.27
N LYS A 21 -3.99 -22.25 6.09
CA LYS A 21 -3.14 -21.29 6.81
C LYS A 21 -1.93 -21.93 7.49
N ASP A 22 -2.12 -23.03 8.22
CA ASP A 22 -1.01 -23.67 8.95
C ASP A 22 0.06 -24.26 8.02
N VAL A 23 -0.37 -24.83 6.89
CA VAL A 23 0.54 -25.37 5.88
C VAL A 23 1.30 -24.23 5.20
N PHE A 24 0.58 -23.18 4.81
CA PHE A 24 1.18 -21.96 4.24
C PHE A 24 2.25 -21.37 5.15
N LEU A 25 1.92 -21.15 6.43
CA LEU A 25 2.85 -20.60 7.40
C LEU A 25 4.07 -21.49 7.64
N LYS A 26 3.89 -22.81 7.64
CA LYS A 26 5.00 -23.76 7.78
C LYS A 26 5.96 -23.67 6.59
N VAL A 27 5.44 -23.54 5.38
CA VAL A 27 6.24 -23.36 4.16
C VAL A 27 7.01 -22.05 4.21
N LEU A 28 6.35 -20.93 4.54
CA LEU A 28 7.02 -19.62 4.66
C LEU A 28 8.17 -19.66 5.68
N LYS A 29 7.94 -20.24 6.87
CA LYS A 29 8.96 -20.39 7.91
C LYS A 29 10.14 -21.24 7.45
N GLY A 30 9.89 -22.29 6.68
CA GLY A 30 10.95 -23.13 6.13
C GLY A 30 11.81 -22.41 5.08
N MET A 31 11.24 -21.44 4.39
CA MET A 31 11.91 -20.65 3.35
C MET A 31 12.68 -19.43 3.90
N GLU A 32 12.24 -18.87 5.03
CA GLU A 32 12.82 -17.66 5.65
C GLU A 32 14.36 -17.69 5.75
N PRO A 33 15.03 -18.77 6.21
CA PRO A 33 16.50 -18.76 6.34
C PRO A 33 17.25 -18.50 5.02
N VAL A 34 16.71 -18.95 3.89
CA VAL A 34 17.32 -18.76 2.56
C VAL A 34 17.24 -17.30 2.16
N TYR A 35 16.08 -16.67 2.33
CA TYR A 35 15.86 -15.27 1.98
C TYR A 35 16.57 -14.32 2.94
N LYS A 36 16.57 -14.62 4.25
CA LYS A 36 17.39 -13.95 5.25
C LYS A 36 18.85 -13.93 4.83
N TYR A 37 19.42 -15.09 4.49
CA TYR A 37 20.81 -15.18 4.08
C TYR A 37 21.08 -14.34 2.83
N PHE A 38 20.20 -14.40 1.82
CA PHE A 38 20.32 -13.57 0.62
C PHE A 38 20.27 -12.07 0.93
N GLU A 39 19.28 -11.62 1.70
CA GLU A 39 19.10 -10.21 2.02
C GLU A 39 20.29 -9.67 2.80
N GLU A 40 20.72 -10.37 3.86
CA GLU A 40 21.82 -9.94 4.73
C GLU A 40 23.17 -9.98 4.02
N ASN A 41 23.44 -11.01 3.21
CA ASN A 41 24.78 -11.25 2.67
C ASN A 41 24.97 -10.81 1.21
N LYS A 42 23.89 -10.53 0.48
CA LYS A 42 23.94 -10.14 -0.95
C LYS A 42 23.25 -8.81 -1.18
N LEU A 43 21.97 -8.70 -0.82
CA LEU A 43 21.16 -7.53 -1.16
C LEU A 43 21.56 -6.28 -0.37
N MET A 44 21.71 -6.38 0.96
CA MET A 44 22.12 -5.25 1.80
C MET A 44 23.51 -4.71 1.46
N PRO A 45 24.55 -5.56 1.25
CA PRO A 45 25.84 -5.08 0.74
C PRO A 45 25.75 -4.39 -0.62
N PHE A 46 24.86 -4.84 -1.50
CA PHE A 46 24.59 -4.17 -2.78
C PHE A 46 23.94 -2.80 -2.58
N TYR A 47 22.87 -2.72 -1.79
CA TYR A 47 22.20 -1.45 -1.46
C TYR A 47 23.12 -0.44 -0.78
N LYS A 48 24.02 -0.90 0.10
CA LYS A 48 25.05 -0.04 0.69
C LYS A 48 25.94 0.61 -0.37
N LYS A 49 26.46 -0.17 -1.32
CA LYS A 49 27.29 0.34 -2.42
C LYS A 49 26.51 1.32 -3.30
N LEU A 50 25.25 0.99 -3.60
CA LEU A 50 24.34 1.83 -4.38
C LEU A 50 24.07 3.16 -3.68
N ALA A 51 23.78 3.15 -2.37
CA ALA A 51 23.54 4.35 -1.58
C ALA A 51 24.75 5.30 -1.59
N ILE A 52 25.96 4.76 -1.38
CA ILE A 52 27.21 5.54 -1.45
C ILE A 52 27.35 6.20 -2.81
N ALA A 53 27.21 5.43 -3.89
CA ALA A 53 27.37 5.93 -5.25
C ALA A 53 26.34 7.02 -5.59
N ILE A 54 25.06 6.80 -5.26
CA ILE A 54 24.01 7.79 -5.53
C ILE A 54 24.24 9.06 -4.70
N ARG A 55 24.63 8.95 -3.43
CA ARG A 55 24.81 10.12 -2.54
C ARG A 55 26.01 10.99 -2.89
N GLN A 56 26.93 10.51 -3.72
CA GLN A 56 27.98 11.34 -4.32
C GLN A 56 27.42 12.40 -5.27
N VAL A 57 26.29 12.13 -5.93
CA VAL A 57 25.70 13.00 -6.97
C VAL A 57 24.29 13.50 -6.66
N ASN A 58 23.57 12.85 -5.74
CA ASN A 58 22.19 13.17 -5.39
C ASN A 58 21.93 13.00 -3.89
N LYS A 59 21.69 14.12 -3.21
CA LYS A 59 21.45 14.18 -1.77
C LYS A 59 19.98 14.43 -1.39
N ASN A 60 19.09 14.53 -2.36
CA ASN A 60 17.74 15.08 -2.16
C ASN A 60 16.59 14.10 -2.48
N HIS A 61 16.89 12.98 -3.12
CA HIS A 61 15.86 12.00 -3.48
C HIS A 61 15.85 10.84 -2.48
N ILE A 62 14.63 10.32 -2.26
CA ILE A 62 14.39 9.12 -1.45
C ILE A 62 14.99 7.92 -2.17
N LEU A 63 15.76 7.10 -1.45
CA LEU A 63 16.17 5.78 -1.92
C LEU A 63 15.18 4.75 -1.38
N PHE A 64 14.59 3.97 -2.29
CA PHE A 64 13.67 2.90 -1.93
C PHE A 64 14.41 1.57 -1.85
N TRP A 65 14.21 0.84 -0.75
CA TRP A 65 14.75 -0.50 -0.53
C TRP A 65 13.64 -1.52 -0.66
N GLU A 66 13.78 -2.42 -1.61
CA GLU A 66 12.84 -3.51 -1.80
C GLU A 66 13.40 -4.76 -1.11
N PRO A 67 12.53 -5.60 -0.53
CA PRO A 67 12.97 -6.90 -0.05
C PRO A 67 13.20 -7.85 -1.23
N SER A 68 13.67 -9.05 -0.92
CA SER A 68 13.55 -10.17 -1.85
C SER A 68 12.07 -10.50 -2.13
N VAL A 69 11.81 -11.06 -3.31
CA VAL A 69 10.45 -11.38 -3.82
C VAL A 69 9.60 -12.22 -2.86
N SER A 70 10.23 -12.93 -1.91
CA SER A 70 9.52 -13.71 -0.91
C SER A 70 8.66 -12.89 0.04
N SER A 71 9.06 -11.65 0.33
CA SER A 71 8.30 -10.80 1.25
C SER A 71 6.93 -10.42 0.69
N ASN A 72 6.74 -10.52 -0.62
CA ASN A 72 5.44 -10.37 -1.27
C ASN A 72 4.38 -11.26 -0.63
N ASN A 73 4.76 -12.48 -0.25
CA ASN A 73 3.88 -13.50 0.34
C ASN A 73 3.93 -13.52 1.88
N GLY A 74 4.61 -12.57 2.52
CA GLY A 74 4.70 -12.46 3.97
C GLY A 74 5.89 -13.20 4.62
N ILE A 75 6.93 -13.58 3.88
CA ILE A 75 8.20 -13.96 4.51
C ILE A 75 8.83 -12.70 5.14
N PRO A 76 9.24 -12.73 6.43
CA PRO A 76 9.85 -11.58 7.08
C PRO A 76 11.07 -11.06 6.33
N THR A 77 11.17 -9.73 6.21
CA THR A 77 12.35 -9.09 5.63
C THR A 77 13.46 -8.88 6.67
N HIS A 78 14.69 -8.93 6.17
CA HIS A 78 15.95 -8.62 6.82
C HIS A 78 16.64 -7.41 6.17
N ILE A 79 15.92 -6.64 5.35
CA ILE A 79 16.32 -5.27 5.03
C ILE A 79 16.47 -4.47 6.32
N GLU A 80 17.40 -3.52 6.31
CA GLU A 80 17.66 -2.57 7.40
C GLU A 80 17.79 -1.16 6.83
N SER A 81 17.70 -0.15 7.71
CA SER A 81 18.05 1.21 7.29
C SER A 81 19.56 1.34 7.08
N LEU A 82 19.95 2.09 6.05
CA LEU A 82 21.36 2.31 5.70
C LEU A 82 21.80 3.71 6.12
N ALA A 83 22.83 3.80 6.95
CA ALA A 83 23.39 5.10 7.36
C ALA A 83 23.87 5.92 6.15
N GLU A 84 24.44 5.24 5.15
CA GLU A 84 24.95 5.84 3.91
C GLU A 84 23.86 6.51 3.08
N ALA A 85 22.60 6.08 3.23
CA ALA A 85 21.46 6.67 2.54
C ALA A 85 20.96 7.97 3.18
N GLY A 86 21.35 8.23 4.44
CA GLY A 86 20.85 9.33 5.27
C GLY A 86 19.35 9.20 5.56
N ASN A 87 18.70 10.32 5.90
CA ASN A 87 17.28 10.31 6.29
C ASN A 87 16.30 10.09 5.13
N GLN A 88 16.76 10.20 3.88
CA GLN A 88 15.90 10.12 2.69
C GLN A 88 15.92 8.71 2.14
N GLN A 89 15.29 7.81 2.88
CA GLN A 89 15.15 6.41 2.50
C GLN A 89 13.79 5.88 2.95
N ALA A 90 13.31 4.86 2.25
CA ALA A 90 12.04 4.22 2.52
C ALA A 90 12.11 2.72 2.18
N TYR A 91 11.28 1.93 2.82
CA TYR A 91 11.14 0.50 2.53
C TYR A 91 9.92 0.30 1.63
N MET A 92 10.08 -0.38 0.49
CA MET A 92 9.05 -0.44 -0.55
C MET A 92 8.77 -1.90 -0.95
N PRO A 93 8.08 -2.69 -0.12
CA PRO A 93 7.73 -4.05 -0.48
C PRO A 93 6.63 -4.09 -1.54
N HIS A 94 6.50 -5.21 -2.24
CA HIS A 94 5.28 -5.51 -2.99
C HIS A 94 4.33 -6.33 -2.11
N PHE A 95 3.05 -6.37 -2.50
CA PHE A 95 2.01 -7.07 -1.77
C PHE A 95 1.20 -7.93 -2.75
N TYR A 96 1.66 -9.17 -2.92
CA TYR A 96 1.03 -10.14 -3.81
C TYR A 96 0.68 -11.42 -3.06
N ASP A 97 -0.59 -11.80 -3.10
CA ASP A 97 -1.04 -13.12 -2.70
C ASP A 97 -0.56 -14.19 -3.70
N ILE A 98 -0.30 -15.41 -3.24
CA ILE A 98 0.15 -16.53 -4.09
C ILE A 98 -0.81 -16.87 -5.24
N VAL A 99 -2.10 -16.49 -5.16
CA VAL A 99 -3.07 -16.72 -6.23
C VAL A 99 -2.99 -15.68 -7.36
N LEU A 100 -2.25 -14.58 -7.16
CA LEU A 100 -2.09 -13.56 -8.18
C LEU A 100 -1.26 -14.09 -9.36
N ASP A 101 -1.47 -13.48 -10.53
CA ASP A 101 -0.98 -13.99 -11.83
C ASP A 101 -1.44 -15.42 -12.14
N THR A 102 -2.63 -15.79 -11.66
CA THR A 102 -3.32 -17.04 -12.02
C THR A 102 -4.79 -16.75 -12.30
N LYS A 103 -5.50 -17.72 -12.90
CA LYS A 103 -6.96 -17.69 -13.04
C LYS A 103 -7.72 -17.57 -11.71
N ASP A 104 -7.04 -17.81 -10.58
CA ASP A 104 -7.61 -17.77 -9.24
C ASP A 104 -7.33 -16.44 -8.51
N ALA A 105 -6.90 -15.37 -9.21
CA ALA A 105 -6.60 -14.06 -8.63
C ALA A 105 -7.75 -13.48 -7.76
N GLY A 106 -9.01 -13.75 -8.11
CA GLY A 106 -10.18 -13.35 -7.32
C GLY A 106 -10.44 -14.18 -6.05
N LYS A 107 -9.63 -15.22 -5.79
CA LYS A 107 -9.77 -16.16 -4.65
C LYS A 107 -8.67 -15.96 -3.61
N ALA A 108 -8.15 -14.74 -3.48
CA ALA A 108 -7.20 -14.42 -2.43
C ALA A 108 -7.81 -14.72 -1.05
N ASP A 109 -7.04 -15.39 -0.20
CA ASP A 109 -7.54 -15.88 1.08
C ASP A 109 -7.40 -14.79 2.15
N SER A 110 -8.49 -14.50 2.86
CA SER A 110 -8.49 -13.41 3.84
C SER A 110 -7.57 -13.69 5.03
N GLU A 111 -7.42 -14.94 5.48
CA GLU A 111 -6.54 -15.26 6.61
C GLU A 111 -5.07 -15.10 6.22
N ARG A 112 -4.70 -15.52 5.00
CA ARG A 112 -3.37 -15.30 4.44
C ARG A 112 -3.05 -13.83 4.28
N LEU A 113 -3.97 -13.05 3.69
CA LEU A 113 -3.81 -11.60 3.55
C LEU A 113 -3.68 -10.91 4.92
N MET A 114 -4.47 -11.31 5.91
CA MET A 114 -4.35 -10.80 7.29
C MET A 114 -2.99 -11.09 7.92
N PHE A 115 -2.45 -12.28 7.70
CA PHE A 115 -1.08 -12.60 8.11
C PHE A 115 -0.05 -11.69 7.43
N MET A 116 -0.17 -11.51 6.11
CA MET A 116 0.73 -10.65 5.34
C MET A 116 0.68 -9.19 5.80
N PHE A 117 -0.51 -8.64 6.11
CA PHE A 117 -0.64 -7.32 6.72
C PHE A 117 0.07 -7.23 8.07
N GLY A 118 -0.01 -8.29 8.89
CA GLY A 118 0.76 -8.38 10.13
C GLY A 118 2.27 -8.29 9.89
N GLN A 119 2.78 -8.90 8.82
CA GLN A 119 4.21 -8.83 8.47
C GLN A 119 4.64 -7.44 7.98
N LEU A 120 3.78 -6.75 7.23
CA LEU A 120 4.03 -5.35 6.86
C LEU A 120 4.07 -4.44 8.09
N GLN A 121 3.15 -4.63 9.05
CA GLN A 121 3.14 -3.88 10.30
C GLN A 121 4.36 -4.17 11.17
N ASN A 122 4.82 -5.43 11.22
CA ASN A 122 6.06 -5.81 11.90
C ASN A 122 7.27 -5.12 11.24
N SER A 123 7.33 -5.13 9.91
CA SER A 123 8.40 -4.49 9.14
C SER A 123 8.45 -2.98 9.38
N LYS A 124 7.28 -2.31 9.33
CA LYS A 124 7.14 -0.88 9.68
C LYS A 124 7.72 -0.57 11.07
N SER A 125 7.35 -1.39 12.05
CA SER A 125 7.76 -1.21 13.45
C SER A 125 9.26 -1.44 13.65
N LYS A 126 9.84 -2.44 12.97
CA LYS A 126 11.26 -2.80 13.05
C LYS A 126 12.15 -1.78 12.34
N LEU A 127 11.77 -1.36 11.13
CA LEU A 127 12.61 -0.53 10.27
C LEU A 127 12.59 0.95 10.64
N ASN A 128 11.47 1.44 11.19
CA ASN A 128 11.24 2.87 11.42
C ASN A 128 11.49 3.73 10.16
N LEU A 129 11.12 3.19 8.99
CA LEU A 129 11.18 3.86 7.69
C LEU A 129 9.76 4.14 7.16
N PRO A 130 9.57 5.18 6.32
CA PRO A 130 8.38 5.29 5.48
C PRO A 130 8.21 4.01 4.64
N LEU A 131 6.96 3.55 4.51
CA LEU A 131 6.64 2.30 3.83
C LEU A 131 5.46 2.51 2.86
N PRO A 132 5.72 2.85 1.59
CA PRO A 132 4.75 2.66 0.53
C PRO A 132 4.79 1.23 -0.02
N ILE A 133 3.66 0.70 -0.48
CA ILE A 133 3.61 -0.55 -1.24
C ILE A 133 4.02 -0.26 -2.69
N GLY A 134 5.13 -0.85 -3.13
CA GLY A 134 5.71 -0.65 -4.45
C GLY A 134 4.82 -1.19 -5.57
N GLU A 135 4.18 -2.34 -5.34
CA GLU A 135 3.23 -2.94 -6.27
C GLU A 135 2.21 -3.79 -5.51
N TRP A 136 0.96 -3.77 -5.96
CA TRP A 136 -0.09 -4.71 -5.58
C TRP A 136 -1.15 -4.76 -6.68
N GLY A 137 -1.98 -5.79 -6.69
CA GLY A 137 -3.05 -5.95 -7.68
C GLY A 137 -2.70 -7.01 -8.73
N ALA A 138 -2.47 -6.61 -9.99
CA ALA A 138 -2.28 -7.49 -11.14
C ALA A 138 -3.49 -8.41 -11.41
N PHE A 139 -4.68 -7.83 -11.42
CA PHE A 139 -5.91 -8.62 -11.57
C PHE A 139 -6.24 -8.99 -13.03
N TYR A 140 -5.57 -8.38 -14.03
CA TYR A 140 -5.64 -8.67 -15.48
C TYR A 140 -7.02 -8.97 -16.11
N GLY A 141 -8.08 -8.42 -15.54
CA GLY A 141 -9.46 -8.65 -15.98
C GLY A 141 -10.19 -9.64 -15.07
N GLY A 142 -11.45 -9.34 -14.77
CA GLY A 142 -12.25 -10.15 -13.87
C GLY A 142 -13.49 -9.41 -13.39
N GLU A 143 -14.46 -10.18 -12.92
CA GLU A 143 -15.77 -9.67 -12.52
C GLU A 143 -15.81 -9.42 -11.01
N LYS A 144 -16.74 -10.06 -10.29
CA LYS A 144 -17.06 -9.74 -8.90
C LYS A 144 -15.98 -10.20 -7.92
N GLU A 145 -15.39 -11.38 -8.13
CA GLU A 145 -14.43 -12.01 -7.22
C GLU A 145 -13.15 -11.18 -7.12
N VAL A 146 -12.66 -10.70 -8.25
CA VAL A 146 -11.52 -9.78 -8.33
C VAL A 146 -11.80 -8.48 -7.58
N VAL A 147 -13.01 -7.93 -7.68
CA VAL A 147 -13.41 -6.72 -6.95
C VAL A 147 -13.36 -6.95 -5.44
N ASP A 148 -13.84 -8.10 -4.96
CA ASP A 148 -13.88 -8.40 -3.53
C ASP A 148 -12.44 -8.59 -2.98
N ALA A 149 -11.56 -9.29 -3.71
CA ALA A 149 -10.14 -9.39 -3.37
C ALA A 149 -9.44 -8.02 -3.39
N ALA A 150 -9.63 -7.23 -4.44
CA ALA A 150 -9.07 -5.89 -4.57
C ALA A 150 -9.49 -4.98 -3.41
N LYS A 151 -10.78 -5.01 -3.02
CA LYS A 151 -11.30 -4.24 -1.87
C LYS A 151 -10.63 -4.65 -0.58
N PHE A 152 -10.48 -5.96 -0.33
CA PHE A 152 -9.85 -6.44 0.89
C PHE A 152 -8.39 -5.96 0.98
N MET A 153 -7.65 -6.08 -0.13
CA MET A 153 -6.25 -5.63 -0.22
C MET A 153 -6.12 -4.12 -0.01
N ALA A 154 -6.90 -3.31 -0.75
CA ALA A 154 -6.87 -1.85 -0.64
C ALA A 154 -7.24 -1.35 0.76
N ASN A 155 -8.31 -1.90 1.36
CA ASN A 155 -8.74 -1.53 2.71
C ASN A 155 -7.68 -1.88 3.76
N GLY A 156 -6.99 -3.02 3.60
CA GLY A 156 -5.90 -3.39 4.49
C GLY A 156 -4.70 -2.45 4.38
N ILE A 157 -4.29 -2.09 3.16
CA ILE A 157 -3.22 -1.10 2.92
C ILE A 157 -3.60 0.26 3.53
N ASP A 158 -4.81 0.75 3.26
CA ASP A 158 -5.31 2.03 3.78
C ASP A 158 -5.35 2.02 5.32
N SER A 159 -5.72 0.89 5.94
CA SER A 159 -5.76 0.74 7.42
C SER A 159 -4.37 0.86 8.07
N LEU A 160 -3.31 0.54 7.34
CA LEU A 160 -1.93 0.68 7.79
C LEU A 160 -1.35 2.08 7.52
N LEU A 161 -2.13 2.95 6.86
CA LEU A 161 -1.76 4.31 6.44
C LEU A 161 -0.53 4.31 5.52
N PHE A 162 -0.43 3.32 4.65
CA PHE A 162 0.61 3.24 3.63
C PHE A 162 0.14 3.91 2.34
N GLY A 163 1.08 4.53 1.62
CA GLY A 163 0.88 4.83 0.22
C GLY A 163 1.04 3.57 -0.62
N ASP A 164 0.57 3.58 -1.85
CA ASP A 164 0.63 2.42 -2.73
C ASP A 164 0.67 2.79 -4.21
N PHE A 165 1.23 1.87 -5.00
CA PHE A 165 1.15 1.90 -6.45
C PHE A 165 0.48 0.62 -6.93
N TYR A 166 -0.61 0.77 -7.69
CA TYR A 166 -1.32 -0.36 -8.30
C TYR A 166 -0.58 -0.85 -9.55
N TRP A 167 -0.40 -2.16 -9.66
CA TRP A 167 0.08 -2.82 -10.85
C TRP A 167 -1.10 -3.34 -11.68
N ASP A 168 -1.32 -2.88 -12.91
CA ASP A 168 -0.63 -1.80 -13.60
C ASP A 168 -1.62 -0.85 -14.29
N TYR A 169 -1.08 0.26 -14.79
CA TYR A 169 -1.84 1.13 -15.66
C TYR A 169 -1.79 0.59 -17.09
N PHE A 170 -2.96 0.34 -17.67
CA PHE A 170 -3.13 0.02 -19.07
C PHE A 170 -4.33 0.77 -19.66
N SER A 171 -4.35 0.93 -20.98
CA SER A 171 -5.46 1.57 -21.68
C SER A 171 -6.77 0.80 -21.45
N GLY A 172 -7.81 1.46 -20.95
CA GLY A 172 -9.11 0.84 -20.64
C GLY A 172 -9.22 0.32 -19.21
N LEU A 173 -8.21 0.53 -18.35
CA LEU A 173 -8.30 0.26 -16.91
C LEU A 173 -9.53 0.93 -16.28
N GLU A 174 -9.90 2.12 -16.72
CA GLU A 174 -11.06 2.87 -16.24
C GLU A 174 -12.41 2.18 -16.50
N HIS A 175 -12.44 1.21 -17.41
CA HIS A 175 -13.63 0.41 -17.70
C HIS A 175 -13.77 -0.78 -16.76
N GLN A 176 -12.68 -1.18 -16.09
CA GLN A 176 -12.66 -2.31 -15.17
C GLN A 176 -13.49 -2.02 -13.92
N GLU A 177 -14.19 -3.03 -13.43
CA GLU A 177 -15.05 -2.88 -12.25
C GLU A 177 -14.25 -2.60 -10.97
N TYR A 178 -13.07 -3.21 -10.82
CA TYR A 178 -12.20 -2.95 -9.67
C TYR A 178 -11.61 -1.54 -9.71
N PHE A 179 -11.40 -0.94 -10.89
CA PHE A 179 -10.99 0.46 -10.97
C PHE A 179 -12.05 1.37 -10.36
N LYS A 180 -13.30 1.25 -10.81
CA LYS A 180 -14.42 2.10 -10.36
C LYS A 180 -14.77 1.89 -8.89
N LYS A 181 -14.67 0.65 -8.40
CA LYS A 181 -15.13 0.27 -7.06
C LYS A 181 -14.01 0.27 -6.00
N VAL A 182 -12.75 0.34 -6.39
CA VAL A 182 -11.61 0.15 -5.48
C VAL A 182 -10.49 1.15 -5.71
N LEU A 183 -9.97 1.27 -6.93
CA LEU A 183 -8.81 2.15 -7.19
C LEU A 183 -9.20 3.62 -7.16
N LEU A 184 -10.38 3.96 -7.67
CA LEU A 184 -10.96 5.30 -7.60
C LEU A 184 -11.54 5.55 -6.20
N ARG A 185 -10.66 5.70 -5.20
CA ARG A 185 -11.03 5.88 -3.79
C ARG A 185 -10.59 7.25 -3.23
N PRO A 186 -11.34 7.82 -2.28
CA PRO A 186 -10.99 9.08 -1.63
C PRO A 186 -9.81 8.89 -0.67
N TYR A 187 -8.91 9.86 -0.57
CA TYR A 187 -7.78 9.79 0.37
C TYR A 187 -7.18 11.17 0.68
N MET A 188 -6.51 11.27 1.84
CA MET A 188 -5.69 12.43 2.21
C MET A 188 -4.39 12.43 1.41
N GLN A 189 -4.27 13.32 0.44
CA GLN A 189 -3.05 13.50 -0.38
C GLN A 189 -1.93 14.16 0.40
N ALA A 190 -2.26 15.17 1.21
CA ALA A 190 -1.30 15.87 2.05
C ALA A 190 -1.96 16.30 3.35
N ALA A 191 -1.37 15.92 4.47
CA ALA A 191 -1.82 16.33 5.79
C ALA A 191 -0.88 17.39 6.38
N THR A 192 -1.44 18.35 7.11
CA THR A 192 -0.67 19.35 7.86
C THR A 192 -0.18 18.84 9.21
N GLY A 193 -0.21 17.52 9.41
CA GLY A 193 0.04 16.84 10.66
C GLY A 193 0.08 15.32 10.45
N LYS A 194 0.04 14.55 11.53
CA LYS A 194 0.10 13.09 11.48
C LYS A 194 -1.29 12.50 11.29
N ILE A 195 -1.49 11.69 10.25
CA ILE A 195 -2.69 10.87 10.10
C ILE A 195 -2.62 9.74 11.13
N ILE A 196 -3.66 9.64 11.96
CA ILE A 196 -3.78 8.61 13.00
C ILE A 196 -4.69 7.47 12.51
N GLU A 197 -5.71 7.83 11.74
CA GLU A 197 -6.67 6.89 11.18
C GLU A 197 -7.25 7.48 9.90
N GLN A 198 -7.48 6.63 8.89
CA GLN A 198 -8.21 6.96 7.68
C GLN A 198 -9.13 5.80 7.36
N LYS A 199 -10.40 6.10 7.08
CA LYS A 199 -11.38 5.12 6.63
C LYS A 199 -12.21 5.70 5.50
N ALA A 200 -12.08 5.09 4.33
CA ALA A 200 -12.87 5.39 3.16
C ALA A 200 -14.02 4.38 3.01
N GLY A 201 -15.10 4.83 2.39
CA GLY A 201 -16.14 3.97 1.82
C GLY A 201 -16.64 4.57 0.52
N ASN A 202 -17.71 4.00 -0.04
CA ASN A 202 -18.22 4.44 -1.35
C ASN A 202 -18.57 5.93 -1.40
N ASN A 203 -19.14 6.44 -0.30
CA ASN A 203 -19.74 7.79 -0.22
C ASN A 203 -19.25 8.58 0.99
N PHE A 204 -18.15 8.14 1.64
CA PHE A 204 -17.61 8.83 2.80
C PHE A 204 -16.10 8.70 2.92
N LEU A 205 -15.50 9.67 3.61
CA LEU A 205 -14.13 9.62 4.08
C LEU A 205 -14.06 10.17 5.51
N ASN A 206 -13.54 9.36 6.42
CA ASN A 206 -13.28 9.74 7.80
C ASN A 206 -11.77 9.77 8.03
N ILE A 207 -11.25 10.87 8.57
CA ILE A 207 -9.82 11.02 8.87
C ILE A 207 -9.66 11.56 10.28
N LYS A 208 -8.79 10.93 11.07
CA LYS A 208 -8.32 11.44 12.36
C LYS A 208 -6.88 11.93 12.22
N LEU A 209 -6.64 13.18 12.61
CA LEU A 209 -5.36 13.87 12.47
C LEU A 209 -4.89 14.39 13.82
N GLU A 210 -3.58 14.26 14.08
CA GLU A 210 -2.88 15.09 15.05
C GLU A 210 -2.29 16.30 14.33
N ASN A 211 -2.70 17.51 14.71
CA ASN A 211 -2.29 18.73 14.04
C ASN A 211 -0.85 19.11 14.42
N ASP A 212 -0.03 19.43 13.43
CA ASP A 212 1.28 20.06 13.67
C ASP A 212 1.15 21.57 13.46
N LYS A 213 1.37 22.33 14.56
CA LYS A 213 1.26 23.78 14.57
C LYS A 213 2.32 24.49 13.73
N ARG A 214 3.41 23.79 13.36
CA ARG A 214 4.50 24.33 12.55
C ARG A 214 4.12 24.42 11.07
N THR A 215 3.17 23.61 10.62
CA THR A 215 2.74 23.55 9.22
C THR A 215 1.78 24.69 8.90
N ARG A 216 1.99 25.34 7.74
CA ARG A 216 1.21 26.52 7.32
C ARG A 216 0.28 26.29 6.13
N GLY A 217 0.36 25.12 5.49
CA GLY A 217 -0.47 24.76 4.33
C GLY A 217 -1.90 24.34 4.69
N ASN A 218 -2.64 23.88 3.68
CA ASN A 218 -3.94 23.22 3.83
C ASN A 218 -3.78 21.71 3.82
N ASN A 219 -4.72 21.00 4.43
CA ASN A 219 -4.92 19.59 4.15
C ASN A 219 -5.51 19.45 2.75
N ILE A 220 -4.97 18.53 1.96
CA ILE A 220 -5.35 18.28 0.57
C ILE A 220 -5.96 16.88 0.50
N ILE A 221 -7.20 16.78 0.07
CA ILE A 221 -7.95 15.52 0.01
C ILE A 221 -8.50 15.33 -1.40
N PHE A 222 -8.25 14.17 -1.99
CA PHE A 222 -8.92 13.76 -3.21
C PHE A 222 -10.25 13.09 -2.86
N ILE A 223 -11.32 13.48 -3.56
CA ILE A 223 -12.63 12.81 -3.50
C ILE A 223 -13.08 12.46 -4.93
N PRO A 224 -13.53 11.22 -5.20
CA PRO A 224 -13.97 10.77 -6.52
C PRO A 224 -15.41 11.23 -6.84
N THR A 225 -15.72 12.50 -6.57
CA THR A 225 -17.03 13.11 -6.87
C THR A 225 -16.86 14.56 -7.28
N ILE A 226 -17.80 15.03 -8.11
CA ILE A 226 -17.98 16.46 -8.42
C ILE A 226 -19.13 17.07 -7.64
N LYS A 227 -19.92 16.24 -6.94
CA LYS A 227 -21.02 16.72 -6.09
C LYS A 227 -20.44 17.53 -4.94
N MET A 228 -21.23 18.50 -4.48
CA MET A 228 -20.90 19.22 -3.26
C MET A 228 -20.86 18.24 -2.10
N VAL A 229 -19.80 18.33 -1.29
CA VAL A 229 -19.60 17.45 -0.14
C VAL A 229 -20.14 18.08 1.14
N THR A 230 -20.59 17.24 2.08
CA THR A 230 -20.92 17.68 3.44
C THR A 230 -19.74 17.35 4.35
N ILE A 231 -19.18 18.38 5.01
CA ILE A 231 -18.07 18.22 5.96
C ILE A 231 -18.51 18.67 7.34
N ASN A 232 -18.53 17.74 8.31
CA ASN A 232 -18.88 18.09 9.69
C ASN A 232 -17.70 18.74 10.40
N ASN A 233 -17.99 19.69 11.31
CA ASN A 233 -17.01 20.35 12.19
C ASN A 233 -15.92 21.16 11.47
N ILE A 234 -16.12 21.50 10.20
CA ILE A 234 -15.21 22.38 9.45
C ILE A 234 -15.99 23.59 8.93
N ALA A 235 -15.54 24.77 9.33
CA ALA A 235 -16.23 26.02 9.01
C ALA A 235 -16.04 26.45 7.55
N LYS A 236 -14.91 26.12 6.92
CA LYS A 236 -14.57 26.52 5.55
C LYS A 236 -13.70 25.47 4.86
N TYR A 237 -14.07 25.12 3.64
CA TYR A 237 -13.25 24.33 2.72
C TYR A 237 -13.38 24.92 1.31
N LYS A 238 -12.41 24.62 0.44
CA LYS A 238 -12.54 24.86 -1.01
C LYS A 238 -12.63 23.51 -1.72
N GLN A 239 -13.48 23.42 -2.74
CA GLN A 239 -13.59 22.26 -3.60
C GLN A 239 -13.23 22.67 -5.02
N ASN A 240 -12.10 22.16 -5.52
CA ASN A 240 -11.62 22.41 -6.87
C ASN A 240 -11.94 21.18 -7.72
N LEU A 241 -12.71 21.35 -8.79
CA LEU A 241 -13.02 20.24 -9.70
C LEU A 241 -11.77 19.88 -10.51
N LEU A 242 -11.51 18.58 -10.67
CA LEU A 242 -10.44 18.10 -11.53
C LEU A 242 -10.84 18.24 -13.00
N ASN A 243 -9.86 18.60 -13.84
CA ASN A 243 -10.02 18.61 -15.29
C ASN A 243 -10.49 17.22 -15.76
N GLY A 244 -11.59 17.16 -16.52
CA GLY A 244 -12.23 15.91 -16.94
C GLY A 244 -13.45 15.47 -16.10
N GLY A 245 -13.78 16.19 -15.02
CA GLY A 245 -15.11 16.13 -14.40
C GLY A 245 -15.46 14.85 -13.65
N LYS A 246 -14.47 14.05 -13.23
CA LYS A 246 -14.69 12.77 -12.53
C LYS A 246 -14.30 12.78 -11.04
N GLY A 247 -13.85 13.92 -10.52
CA GLY A 247 -13.45 14.05 -9.12
C GLY A 247 -13.12 15.49 -8.75
N SER A 248 -12.78 15.70 -7.48
CA SER A 248 -12.42 17.02 -6.95
C SER A 248 -11.34 16.92 -5.87
N ILE A 249 -10.63 18.04 -5.67
CA ILE A 249 -9.68 18.24 -4.58
C ILE A 249 -10.32 19.16 -3.56
N LEU A 250 -10.38 18.70 -2.32
CA LEU A 250 -10.75 19.52 -1.18
C LEU A 250 -9.50 20.12 -0.54
N GLU A 251 -9.54 21.42 -0.30
CA GLU A 251 -8.56 22.12 0.53
C GLU A 251 -9.22 22.53 1.85
N ILE A 252 -8.68 22.02 2.95
CA ILE A 252 -9.19 22.26 4.29
C ILE A 252 -8.08 22.88 5.14
N SER A 253 -8.28 24.12 5.54
CA SER A 253 -7.37 24.78 6.49
C SER A 253 -7.43 24.08 7.85
N PRO A 254 -6.29 23.71 8.46
CA PRO A 254 -6.29 23.09 9.77
C PRO A 254 -6.77 24.05 10.85
N ASP A 255 -7.55 23.56 11.82
CA ASP A 255 -7.81 24.33 13.04
C ASP A 255 -6.59 24.28 13.95
N LYS A 256 -5.81 25.37 13.94
CA LYS A 256 -4.57 25.51 14.70
C LYS A 256 -4.77 25.53 16.21
N LYS A 257 -6.00 25.73 16.70
CA LYS A 257 -6.31 25.68 18.14
C LYS A 257 -6.43 24.24 18.63
N LEU A 258 -6.85 23.32 17.77
CA LEU A 258 -7.05 21.93 18.11
C LEU A 258 -5.74 21.14 18.03
N LYS A 259 -5.44 20.34 19.05
CA LYS A 259 -4.32 19.38 19.04
C LYS A 259 -4.58 18.23 18.07
N SER A 260 -5.83 17.81 17.97
CA SER A 260 -6.28 16.75 17.07
C SER A 260 -7.64 17.13 16.50
N GLN A 261 -7.92 16.67 15.29
CA GLN A 261 -9.21 16.91 14.63
C GLN A 261 -9.68 15.64 13.92
N THR A 262 -11.00 15.47 13.86
CA THR A 262 -11.63 14.42 13.07
C THR A 262 -12.43 15.08 11.96
N ILE A 263 -12.16 14.67 10.73
CA ILE A 263 -12.80 15.15 9.51
C ILE A 263 -13.73 14.06 9.02
N HIS A 264 -15.02 14.39 8.88
CA HIS A 264 -16.04 13.49 8.34
C HIS A 264 -16.61 14.11 7.07
N ILE A 265 -16.41 13.44 5.93
CA ILE A 265 -16.83 13.90 4.61
C ILE A 265 -17.84 12.90 4.04
N ASN A 266 -18.96 13.38 3.49
CA ASN A 266 -19.98 12.55 2.82
C ASN A 266 -20.42 13.18 1.48
N TRP A 267 -20.81 12.36 0.49
CA TRP A 267 -21.31 12.78 -0.84
C TRP A 267 -22.28 11.80 -1.49
#